data_AF-A0A832TKL1-F1
#
_entry.id   AF-A0A832TKL1-F1
#
_cell.length_a   1.000
_cell.length_b   1.000
_cell.length_c   1.000
_cell.angle_alpha   90.00
_cell.angle_beta   90.00
_cell.angle_gamma   90.00
#
_symmetry.space_group_name_H-M   'P 1'
#
loop_
_entity.id
_entity.type
_entity.pdbx_description
1 polymer ?
#
loop_
_entity_poly.entity_id
_entity_poly.type
_entity_poly.pdbx_seq_one_letter_code
_entity_poly.pdbx_strand_id
1 'polypeptide(L)' 'MTKLYGEYGAGSSNLSLIEYNEEKKIALVRVSLRALQPVRVALALITRIADSDATVNVVGISGTLKSLRERTD' A
#
# COMPACT_ATOMS: atom_id res chain seq x y z
N MET A 1 6.62 3.19 6.01
CA MET A 1 6.29 4.61 6.29
C MET A 1 7.33 5.26 7.21
N THR A 2 7.56 4.75 8.43
CA THR A 2 8.53 5.31 9.39
C THR A 2 9.91 5.59 8.80
N LYS A 3 10.48 4.63 8.05
CA LYS A 3 11.84 4.78 7.48
C LYS A 3 12.00 5.96 6.52
N LEU A 4 10.93 6.36 5.82
CA LEU A 4 10.98 7.41 4.80
C LEU A 4 10.39 8.74 5.28
N TYR A 5 9.31 8.68 6.07
CA TYR A 5 8.54 9.86 6.49
C TYR A 5 8.43 10.03 8.01
N GLY A 6 9.16 9.23 8.79
CA GLY A 6 9.12 9.25 10.25
C GLY A 6 7.79 8.81 10.84
N GLU A 7 7.69 8.89 12.17
CA GLU A 7 6.50 8.51 12.93
C GLU A 7 5.30 9.40 12.60
N TYR A 8 5.52 10.71 12.38
CA TYR A 8 4.45 11.63 11.98
C TYR A 8 3.86 11.25 10.62
N GLY A 9 4.71 10.96 9.62
CA GLY A 9 4.26 10.52 8.31
C GLY A 9 3.56 9.17 8.34
N ALA A 10 4.01 8.25 9.20
CA ALA A 10 3.35 6.97 9.42
C ALA A 10 1.97 7.15 10.06
N GLY A 11 1.88 7.89 11.16
CA GLY A 11 0.62 8.12 11.88
C GLY A 11 -0.40 8.91 11.05
N SER A 12 0.03 9.97 10.36
CA SER A 12 -0.86 10.79 9.52
C SER A 12 -1.37 10.07 8.26
N SER A 13 -0.71 8.98 7.85
CA SER A 13 -1.10 8.24 6.65
C SER A 13 -2.39 7.43 6.81
N ASN A 14 -2.77 7.11 8.05
CA ASN A 14 -3.87 6.21 8.36
C ASN A 14 -3.84 4.93 7.50
N LEU A 15 -2.61 4.43 7.24
CA LEU A 15 -2.33 3.25 6.44
C LEU A 15 -2.77 2.01 7.21
N SER A 16 -3.74 1.26 6.68
CA SER A 16 -4.18 0.00 7.25
C SER A 16 -4.29 -1.08 6.17
N LEU A 17 -3.86 -2.29 6.52
CA LEU A 17 -4.09 -3.48 5.71
C LEU A 17 -5.55 -3.92 5.89
N ILE A 18 -6.29 -4.03 4.78
CA ILE A 18 -7.66 -4.53 4.79
C ILE A 18 -7.68 -6.03 4.51
N GLU A 19 -6.92 -6.47 3.50
CA GLU A 19 -6.88 -7.86 3.06
C GLU A 19 -5.54 -8.14 2.36
N TYR A 20 -5.08 -9.38 2.42
CA TYR A 20 -3.95 -9.87 1.63
C TYR A 20 -4.28 -11.24 1.06
N ASN A 21 -4.20 -11.37 -0.26
CA ASN A 21 -4.34 -12.63 -0.96
C ASN A 21 -2.94 -13.21 -1.21
N GLU A 22 -2.60 -14.29 -0.51
CA GLU A 22 -1.28 -14.92 -0.59
C GLU A 22 -1.03 -15.63 -1.91
N GLU A 23 -2.07 -16.13 -2.59
CA GLU A 23 -1.97 -16.81 -3.88
C GLU A 23 -1.65 -15.82 -4.99
N LYS A 24 -2.38 -14.70 -5.05
CA LYS A 24 -2.19 -13.63 -6.04
C LYS A 24 -1.05 -12.66 -5.67
N LYS A 25 -0.54 -12.70 -4.44
CA LYS A 25 0.41 -11.72 -3.87
C LYS A 25 -0.11 -10.27 -3.95
N ILE A 26 -1.41 -10.09 -3.75
CA ILE A 26 -2.06 -8.77 -3.82
C ILE A 26 -2.54 -8.36 -2.42
N ALA A 27 -2.15 -7.16 -2.00
CA ALA A 27 -2.62 -6.53 -0.77
C ALA A 27 -3.61 -5.40 -1.08
N LEU A 28 -4.71 -5.38 -0.34
CA LEU A 28 -5.66 -4.29 -0.30
C LEU A 28 -5.37 -3.43 0.93
N VAL A 29 -4.97 -2.18 0.71
CA VAL A 29 -4.65 -1.23 1.77
C VAL A 29 -5.55 0.00 1.70
N ARG A 30 -5.91 0.54 2.85
CA ARG A 30 -6.57 1.84 2.98
C ARG A 30 -5.55 2.88 3.41
N VAL A 31 -5.67 4.08 2.86
CA VAL A 31 -4.85 5.25 3.22
C VAL A 31 -5.73 6.49 3.28
N SER A 32 -5.28 7.51 4.02
CA SER A 32 -5.88 8.83 3.89
C SER A 32 -5.58 9.41 2.49
N LEU A 33 -6.54 10.14 1.91
CA LEU A 33 -6.37 10.72 0.56
C LEU A 33 -5.12 11.60 0.45
N ARG A 34 -4.81 12.35 1.53
CA ARG A 34 -3.63 13.22 1.62
C ARG A 34 -2.32 12.44 1.61
N ALA A 35 -2.32 11.20 2.08
CA ALA A 35 -1.13 10.35 2.15
C ALA A 35 -0.99 9.38 0.97
N LEU A 36 -1.90 9.43 -0.01
CA LEU A 36 -1.87 8.53 -1.17
C LEU A 36 -0.53 8.59 -1.90
N GLN A 37 -0.04 9.78 -2.22
CA GLN A 37 1.23 9.94 -2.92
C GLN A 37 2.45 9.55 -2.07
N PRO A 38 2.60 10.00 -0.81
CA PRO A 38 3.65 9.51 0.09
C PRO A 38 3.68 7.98 0.21
N VAL A 39 2.52 7.33 0.38
CA VAL A 39 2.46 5.87 0.49
C VAL A 39 2.92 5.21 -0.81
N ARG A 40 2.51 5.71 -1.98
CA ARG A 40 2.98 5.18 -3.27
C ARG A 40 4.50 5.24 -3.41
N VAL A 41 5.13 6.35 -3.02
CA VAL A 41 6.59 6.49 -3.05
C VAL A 41 7.24 5.51 -2.07
N ALA A 42 6.71 5.41 -0.85
CA ALA A 42 7.23 4.48 0.14
C ALA A 42 7.16 3.02 -0.31
N LEU A 43 6.07 2.62 -0.98
CA LEU A 43 5.90 1.27 -1.53
C LEU A 43 6.85 1.00 -2.71
N ALA A 44 7.00 1.96 -3.63
CA ALA A 44 7.88 1.82 -4.78
C ALA A 44 9.37 1.68 -4.42
N LEU A 45 9.77 2.17 -3.24
CA LEU A 45 11.14 2.05 -2.73
C LEU A 45 11.41 0.72 -1.99
N ILE A 46 10.41 -0.15 -1.84
CA ILE A 46 10.61 -1.48 -1.26
C ILE A 46 11.26 -2.37 -2.31
N THR A 47 12.52 -2.70 -2.09
CA THR A 47 13.30 -3.64 -2.93
C THR A 47 13.49 -5.01 -2.27
N ARG A 48 13.14 -5.13 -0.98
CA ARG A 48 13.27 -6.36 -0.19
C ARG A 48 12.19 -6.41 0.88
N ILE A 49 11.59 -7.59 1.04
CA ILE A 49 10.61 -7.87 2.10
C ILE A 49 11.13 -9.11 2.85
N ALA A 50 11.30 -8.97 4.17
CA ALA A 50 12.05 -9.94 4.97
C ALA A 50 13.44 -10.18 4.37
N ASP A 51 13.75 -11.42 3.99
CA ASP A 51 15.04 -11.81 3.44
C ASP A 51 15.03 -11.97 1.90
N SER A 52 13.86 -11.79 1.26
CA SER A 52 13.69 -12.02 -0.17
C SER A 52 13.57 -10.71 -0.95
N ASP A 53 14.30 -10.63 -2.07
CA ASP A 53 14.15 -9.53 -3.02
C ASP A 53 12.73 -9.51 -3.57
N ALA A 54 12.10 -8.34 -3.53
CA ALA A 54 10.71 -8.15 -3.90
C ALA A 54 10.50 -6.74 -4.43
N THR A 55 9.51 -6.56 -5.30
CA THR A 55 9.08 -5.24 -5.76
C THR A 55 7.60 -5.09 -5.48
N VAL A 56 7.21 -3.93 -4.96
CA VAL A 56 5.81 -3.62 -4.68
C VAL A 56 5.32 -2.60 -5.71
N ASN A 57 4.30 -3.00 -6.48
CA ASN A 57 3.65 -2.11 -7.44
C ASN A 57 2.18 -1.89 -7.07
N VAL A 58 1.69 -0.67 -7.27
CA VAL A 58 0.28 -0.32 -7.04
C VAL A 58 -0.51 -0.62 -8.30
N VAL A 59 -1.33 -1.66 -8.26
CA VAL A 59 -2.11 -2.14 -9.41
C VAL A 59 -3.44 -1.40 -9.61
N GLY A 60 -3.98 -0.77 -8.56
CA GLY A 60 -5.25 -0.06 -8.62
C GLY A 60 -5.45 0.87 -7.43
N ILE A 61 -6.24 1.93 -7.65
CA ILE A 61 -6.64 2.89 -6.62
C ILE A 61 -8.13 3.18 -6.83
N SER A 62 -8.90 3.19 -5.75
CA SER A 62 -10.28 3.66 -5.76
C SER A 62 -10.68 4.28 -4.43
N GLY A 63 -11.71 5.13 -4.46
CA GLY A 63 -12.36 5.67 -3.26
C GLY A 63 -13.29 4.68 -2.56
N THR A 64 -13.69 3.58 -3.23
CA THR A 64 -14.57 2.56 -2.64
C THR A 64 -14.02 1.15 -2.88
N LEU A 65 -14.27 0.24 -1.93
CA LEU A 65 -13.83 -1.14 -2.03
C LEU A 65 -14.51 -1.90 -3.16
N LYS A 66 -15.82 -1.64 -3.38
CA LYS A 66 -16.60 -2.30 -4.43
C LYS A 66 -15.97 -2.10 -5.81
N SER A 67 -15.75 -0.84 -6.20
CA SER A 67 -15.18 -0.50 -7.50
C SER A 67 -13.72 -0.91 -7.66
N LEU A 68 -12.96 -1.02 -6.57
CA LEU A 68 -11.60 -1.52 -6.62
C LEU A 68 -11.57 -3.03 -6.89
N ARG A 69 -12.47 -3.79 -6.25
CA ARG A 69 -12.61 -5.22 -6.47
C ARG A 69 -13.04 -5.52 -7.90
N GLU A 70 -14.05 -4.81 -8.41
CA GLU A 70 -14.52 -4.96 -9.80
C GLU A 70 -13.42 -4.71 -10.87
N ARG A 71 -12.33 -3.98 -10.54
CA ARG A 71 -11.20 -3.72 -11.45
C ARG A 71 -10.02 -4.68 -11.27
N THR A 72 -9.94 -5.39 -10.15
CA THR A 72 -8.73 -6.15 -9.75
C THR A 72 -9.01 -7.66 -9.61
N ASP A 73 -10.27 -8.08 -9.59
CA ASP A 73 -10.68 -9.48 -9.63
C ASP A 73 -10.55 -10.08 -11.04
#